data_AF-A0A6J4T6T0-F1
#
_entry.id   AF-A0A6J4T6T0-F1
#
_cell.length_a   1.000
_cell.length_b   1.000
_cell.length_c   1.000
_cell.angle_alpha   90.00
_cell.angle_beta   90.00
_cell.angle_gamma   90.00
#
_symmetry.space_group_name_H-M   'P 1'
#
loop_
_entity.id
_entity.type
_entity.pdbx_description
1 polymer ?
#
loop_
_entity_poly.entity_id
_entity_poly.type
_entity_poly.pdbx_seq_one_letter_code
_entity_poly.pdbx_strand_id
1 'polypeptide(L)'
;MASAATTASSCRRPARGHALSRALMREVEHALGAAQAAGEVRPDLTPTDLPIIIMAISHATAPLHGEHPVLWRRFLRLFLDGARVDSPSDLGAPPVPRGQFERSRDACR
;
A
#
# COMPACT_ATOMS: atom_id res chain seq x y z
N MET A 1 -41.23 -4.24 -11.61
CA MET A 1 -41.64 -3.66 -10.31
C MET A 1 -41.35 -4.73 -9.26
N ALA A 2 -40.53 -4.57 -8.22
CA ALA A 2 -39.96 -3.39 -7.59
C ALA A 2 -38.50 -3.65 -7.16
N SER A 3 -37.73 -2.57 -7.19
CA SER A 3 -36.37 -2.40 -6.71
C SER A 3 -36.29 -2.63 -5.19
N ALA A 4 -35.31 -3.40 -4.74
CA ALA A 4 -34.85 -3.38 -3.35
C ALA A 4 -33.56 -2.54 -3.30
N ALA A 5 -33.64 -1.45 -2.55
CA ALA A 5 -32.65 -0.41 -2.44
C ALA A 5 -31.27 -0.95 -2.02
N THR A 6 -30.26 -0.60 -2.80
CA THR A 6 -28.87 -0.52 -2.35
C THR A 6 -28.82 0.46 -1.18
N THR A 7 -28.75 -0.05 0.05
CA THR A 7 -28.30 0.74 1.20
C THR A 7 -26.88 1.20 0.92
N ALA A 8 -26.74 2.50 0.62
CA ALA A 8 -25.45 3.16 0.56
C ALA A 8 -24.79 3.05 1.93
N SER A 9 -23.73 2.25 2.04
CA SER A 9 -22.92 2.15 3.25
C SER A 9 -22.21 3.50 3.48
N SER A 10 -22.64 4.24 4.50
CA SER A 10 -22.02 5.52 4.88
C SER A 10 -20.95 5.32 5.96
N CYS A 11 -19.85 4.62 5.68
CA CYS A 11 -18.66 4.79 6.54
C CYS A 11 -17.94 6.07 6.12
N ARG A 12 -18.15 7.13 6.91
CA ARG A 12 -17.21 8.24 6.95
C ARG A 12 -16.08 7.84 7.90
N ARG A 13 -14.87 7.57 7.39
CA ARG A 13 -13.70 7.44 8.27
C ARG A 13 -13.55 8.74 9.09
N PRO A 14 -13.26 8.66 10.40
CA PRO A 14 -13.15 9.86 11.22
C PRO A 14 -11.97 10.73 10.76
N ALA A 15 -12.13 12.06 10.77
CA ALA A 15 -11.14 13.04 10.31
C ALA A 15 -9.71 12.82 10.86
N ARG A 16 -9.61 12.30 12.10
CA ARG A 16 -8.33 11.92 12.75
C ARG A 16 -7.57 10.82 11.99
N GLY A 17 -8.28 9.85 11.41
CA GLY A 17 -7.67 8.77 10.61
C GLY A 17 -7.01 9.28 9.32
N HIS A 18 -7.59 10.29 8.67
CA HIS A 18 -7.02 10.89 7.46
C HIS A 18 -5.78 11.73 7.76
N ALA A 19 -5.76 12.47 8.88
CA ALA A 19 -4.59 13.26 9.28
C ALA A 19 -3.37 12.36 9.56
N LEU A 20 -3.56 11.27 10.31
CA LEU A 20 -2.51 10.28 10.56
C LEU A 20 -2.05 9.61 9.26
N SER A 21 -2.98 9.20 8.40
CA SER A 21 -2.63 8.59 7.11
C SER A 21 -1.79 9.52 6.24
N ARG A 22 -2.13 10.83 6.18
CA ARG A 22 -1.33 11.80 5.43
C ARG A 22 0.06 12.01 6.03
N ALA A 23 0.15 12.04 7.36
CA ALA A 23 1.44 12.15 8.04
C ALA A 23 2.34 10.95 7.74
N LEU A 24 1.81 9.73 7.87
CA LEU A 24 2.53 8.51 7.52
C LEU A 24 3.01 8.53 6.07
N MET A 25 2.15 8.94 5.12
CA MET A 25 2.53 8.98 3.71
C MET A 25 3.66 9.98 3.40
N ARG A 26 3.79 11.07 4.18
CA ARG A 26 4.94 11.98 4.04
C ARG A 26 6.24 11.31 4.48
N GLU A 27 6.21 10.56 5.57
CA GLU A 27 7.40 9.82 6.03
C GLU A 27 7.79 8.72 5.04
N VAL A 28 6.80 8.04 4.47
CA VAL A 28 7.03 7.06 3.40
C VAL A 28 7.70 7.71 2.19
N GLU A 29 7.20 8.86 1.75
CA GLU A 29 7.75 9.62 0.63
C GLU A 29 9.18 10.08 0.90
N HIS A 30 9.46 10.58 2.11
CA HIS A 30 10.80 10.98 2.52
C HIS A 30 11.77 9.79 2.57
N ALA A 31 11.38 8.68 3.20
CA ALA A 31 12.21 7.48 3.31
C ALA A 31 12.51 6.86 1.94
N LEU A 32 11.49 6.77 1.07
CA LEU A 32 11.66 6.23 -0.28
C LEU A 32 12.56 7.13 -1.13
N GLY A 33 12.36 8.45 -1.09
CA GLY A 33 13.20 9.41 -1.81
C GLY A 33 14.67 9.34 -1.36
N ALA A 34 14.93 9.21 -0.05
CA ALA A 34 16.28 9.04 0.46
C ALA A 34 16.93 7.72 -0.01
N ALA A 35 16.18 6.62 -0.01
CA ALA A 35 16.68 5.33 -0.47
C ALA A 35 16.96 5.30 -1.98
N GLN A 36 16.10 5.93 -2.79
CA GLN A 36 16.31 6.10 -4.23
C GLN A 36 17.51 6.99 -4.53
N ALA A 37 17.68 8.09 -3.80
CA ALA A 37 18.84 8.98 -3.93
C ALA A 37 20.16 8.28 -3.58
N ALA A 38 20.13 7.30 -2.68
CA ALA A 38 21.28 6.46 -2.33
C ALA A 38 21.53 5.32 -3.34
N GLY A 39 20.66 5.12 -4.33
CA GLY A 39 20.74 4.01 -5.29
C GLY A 39 20.36 2.64 -4.70
N GLU A 40 19.77 2.62 -3.50
CA GLU A 40 19.40 1.40 -2.78
C GLU A 40 18.05 0.83 -3.23
N VAL A 41 17.23 1.62 -3.92
CA VAL A 41 15.87 1.25 -4.34
C VAL A 41 15.62 1.71 -5.76
N ARG A 42 14.91 0.87 -6.53
CA ARG A 42 14.47 1.16 -7.90
C ARG A 42 13.71 2.50 -8.01
N PRO A 43 13.95 3.29 -9.06
CA PRO A 43 13.43 4.66 -9.18
C PRO A 43 11.94 4.74 -9.55
N ASP A 44 11.38 3.67 -10.08
CA ASP A 44 9.98 3.57 -10.52
C ASP A 44 9.03 3.09 -9.41
N LEU A 45 9.55 2.75 -8.22
CA LEU A 45 8.73 2.50 -7.04
C LEU A 45 8.18 3.82 -6.51
N THR A 46 6.90 3.85 -6.13
CA THR A 46 6.23 5.05 -5.64
C THR A 46 5.72 4.90 -4.20
N PRO A 47 5.46 6.02 -3.50
CA PRO A 47 4.94 5.98 -2.13
C PRO A 47 3.60 5.23 -2.01
N THR A 48 2.78 5.19 -3.07
CA THR A 48 1.48 4.49 -3.07
C THR A 48 1.61 2.98 -3.20
N ASP A 49 2.73 2.46 -3.71
CA ASP A 49 2.96 1.03 -3.82
C ASP A 49 3.19 0.38 -2.45
N LEU A 50 3.88 1.08 -1.54
CA LEU A 50 4.16 0.55 -0.19
C LEU A 50 2.92 0.20 0.63
N PRO A 51 1.91 1.07 0.81
CA PRO A 51 0.71 0.70 1.55
C PRO A 51 -0.12 -0.37 0.82
N ILE A 52 -0.06 -0.45 -0.51
CA ILE A 52 -0.74 -1.52 -1.29
C ILE A 52 -0.07 -2.86 -1.02
N ILE A 53 1.26 -2.96 -1.10
CA ILE A 53 1.97 -4.23 -0.87
C ILE A 53 1.91 -4.66 0.59
N ILE A 54 2.00 -3.74 1.55
CA ILE A 54 1.83 -4.04 2.97
C ILE A 54 0.43 -4.62 3.22
N MET A 55 -0.60 -4.02 2.61
CA MET A 55 -1.97 -4.55 2.67
C MET A 55 -2.05 -5.94 2.04
N ALA A 56 -1.51 -6.13 0.83
CA ALA A 56 -1.52 -7.42 0.13
C ALA A 56 -0.86 -8.53 0.97
N ILE A 57 0.33 -8.28 1.50
CA ILE A 57 1.06 -9.24 2.35
C ILE A 57 0.28 -9.52 3.64
N SER A 58 -0.26 -8.49 4.29
CA SER A 58 -1.04 -8.64 5.53
C SER A 58 -2.27 -9.52 5.29
N HIS A 59 -3.03 -9.24 4.22
CA HIS A 59 -4.22 -10.03 3.86
C HIS A 59 -3.87 -11.46 3.46
N ALA A 60 -2.82 -11.66 2.65
CA ALA A 60 -2.41 -12.98 2.19
C ALA A 60 -1.92 -13.88 3.33
N THR A 61 -1.30 -13.29 4.37
CA THR A 61 -0.72 -14.04 5.49
C THR A 61 -1.66 -14.16 6.70
N ALA A 62 -2.75 -13.40 6.76
CA ALA A 62 -3.69 -13.42 7.88
C ALA A 62 -4.24 -14.82 8.22
N PRO A 63 -4.65 -15.68 7.25
CA PRO A 63 -5.16 -17.01 7.57
C PRO A 63 -4.11 -17.93 8.23
N LEU A 64 -2.82 -17.67 8.01
CA LEU A 64 -1.71 -18.48 8.49
C LEU A 64 -1.11 -17.96 9.80
N HIS A 65 -1.63 -16.86 10.34
CA HIS A 65 -1.00 -16.15 11.45
C HIS A 65 -0.91 -16.97 12.74
N GLY A 66 -1.90 -17.86 12.99
CA GLY A 66 -1.93 -18.71 14.19
C GLY A 66 -0.78 -19.72 14.26
N GLU A 67 -0.37 -20.25 13.11
CA GLU A 67 0.71 -21.25 13.02
C GLU A 67 2.04 -20.63 12.59
N HIS A 68 2.00 -19.54 11.83
CA HIS A 68 3.16 -18.88 11.25
C HIS A 68 3.13 -17.36 11.49
N PRO A 69 3.32 -16.90 12.74
CA PRO A 69 3.15 -15.48 13.11
C PRO A 69 4.14 -14.53 12.42
N VAL A 70 5.27 -15.05 11.91
CA VAL A 70 6.32 -14.27 11.25
C VAL A 70 6.32 -14.40 9.73
N LEU A 71 5.35 -15.10 9.13
CA LEU A 71 5.30 -15.35 7.69
C LEU A 71 5.25 -14.06 6.87
N TRP A 72 4.54 -13.04 7.36
CA TRP A 72 4.49 -11.72 6.73
C TRP A 72 5.89 -11.09 6.57
N ARG A 73 6.81 -11.33 7.51
CA ARG A 73 8.19 -10.80 7.43
C ARG A 73 8.96 -11.42 6.27
N ARG A 74 8.71 -12.70 5.98
CA ARG A 74 9.34 -13.40 4.85
C ARG A 74 8.92 -12.74 3.54
N PHE A 75 7.61 -12.54 3.34
CA PHE A 75 7.11 -11.92 2.10
C PHE A 75 7.46 -10.44 1.99
N LEU A 76 7.52 -9.72 3.12
CA LEU A 76 8.01 -8.34 3.12
C LEU A 76 9.48 -8.26 2.72
N ARG A 77 10.34 -9.15 3.22
CA ARG A 77 11.76 -9.22 2.81
C ARG A 77 11.88 -9.54 1.33
N LEU A 78 11.11 -10.51 0.83
CA LEU A 78 11.09 -10.85 -0.59
C LEU A 78 10.74 -9.64 -1.47
N PHE A 79 9.73 -8.86 -1.07
CA PHE A 79 9.38 -7.62 -1.77
C PHE A 79 10.52 -6.59 -1.72
N LEU A 80 11.08 -6.34 -0.53
CA LEU A 80 12.16 -5.37 -0.35
C LEU A 80 13.41 -5.75 -1.14
N ASP A 81 13.76 -7.04 -1.21
CA ASP A 81 14.87 -7.53 -2.02
C ASP A 81 14.60 -7.28 -3.52
N GLY A 82 13.36 -7.51 -3.97
CA GLY A 82 12.94 -7.18 -5.34
C GLY A 82 12.93 -5.68 -5.65
N ALA A 83 12.90 -4.82 -4.63
CA ALA A 83 12.97 -3.37 -4.79
C ALA A 83 14.41 -2.85 -4.97
N ARG A 84 15.44 -3.63 -4.62
CA ARG A 84 16.87 -3.25 -4.65
C ARG A 84 17.59 -3.52 -5.97
N VAL A 85 16.89 -4.08 -6.96
CA VAL A 85 17.52 -4.67 -8.15
C VAL A 85 18.25 -3.61 -9.01
N ASP A 86 19.53 -3.86 -9.32
CA ASP A 86 20.40 -2.99 -10.15
C ASP A 86 19.96 -2.87 -11.63
N SER A 87 19.09 -3.77 -12.09
CA SER A 87 18.50 -3.78 -13.43
C SER A 87 17.05 -4.26 -13.38
N PRO A 88 16.13 -3.44 -12.86
CA PRO A 88 14.77 -3.87 -12.61
C PRO A 88 14.03 -4.10 -13.92
N SER A 89 13.27 -5.20 -14.01
CA SER A 89 12.31 -5.39 -15.09
C SER A 89 11.21 -4.32 -15.01
N ASP A 90 10.67 -3.92 -16.16
CA ASP A 90 9.49 -3.06 -16.21
C ASP A 90 8.33 -3.66 -15.41
N LEU A 91 7.64 -2.83 -14.62
CA LEU A 91 6.47 -3.22 -13.84
C LEU A 91 5.22 -3.39 -14.71
N GLY A 92 5.25 -2.92 -15.97
CA GLY A 92 4.20 -3.15 -16.96
C GLY A 92 2.92 -2.35 -16.76
N ALA A 93 2.80 -1.60 -15.66
CA ALA A 93 1.71 -0.68 -15.40
C ALA A 93 2.22 0.56 -14.63
N PRO A 94 1.66 1.75 -14.89
CA PRO A 94 2.01 2.94 -14.15
C PRO A 94 1.53 2.85 -12.69
N PRO A 95 2.20 3.54 -11.76
CA PRO A 95 1.81 3.59 -10.36
C PRO A 95 0.44 4.26 -10.19
N VAL A 96 -0.29 3.88 -9.14
CA VAL A 96 -1.57 4.50 -8.82
C VAL A 96 -1.33 5.94 -8.35
N PRO A 97 -1.94 6.97 -8.99
CA PRO A 97 -1.81 8.34 -8.55
C PRO A 97 -2.28 8.52 -7.10
N ARG A 98 -1.52 9.30 -6.32
CA ARG A 98 -1.80 9.54 -4.89
C ARG A 98 -3.24 9.97 -4.62
N GLY A 99 -3.76 10.93 -5.37
CA GLY A 99 -5.14 11.39 -5.19
C GLY A 99 -6.18 10.28 -5.47
N GLN A 100 -5.90 9.35 -6.38
CA GLN A 100 -6.77 8.20 -6.63
C GLN A 100 -6.70 7.18 -5.50
N PHE A 101 -5.51 6.91 -4.97
CA PHE A 101 -5.31 6.05 -3.81
C PHE A 101 -5.99 6.61 -2.55
N GLU A 102 -5.86 7.91 -2.30
CA GLU A 102 -6.52 8.58 -1.17
C GLU A 102 -8.05 8.49 -1.31
N ARG A 103 -8.60 8.76 -2.50
CA ARG A 103 -10.04 8.60 -2.77
C ARG A 103 -10.54 7.18 -2.55
N SER A 104 -9.79 6.16 -2.97
CA SER A 104 -10.23 4.76 -2.80
C SER A 104 -10.25 4.33 -1.33
N ARG A 105 -9.38 4.90 -0.50
CA ARG A 105 -9.36 4.70 0.96
C ARG A 105 -10.48 5.42 1.71
N ASP A 106 -11.04 6.45 1.07
CA ASP A 106 -12.16 7.25 1.58
C ASP A 106 -13.50 6.71 1.06
N ALA A 107 -13.49 5.95 -0.03
CA ALA A 107 -14.65 5.24 -0.55
C ALA A 107 -14.97 4.04 0.34
N CYS A 108 -16.15 4.06 0.96
CA CYS A 108 -16.67 2.97 1.76
C CYS A 108 -16.87 1.70 0.90
N ARG A 109 -16.35 0.55 1.35
CA ARG A 109 -16.78 -0.78 0.88
C ARG A 109 -17.63 -1.41 1.96
#